data_AF-A0A1W9RK43-F1
#
_entry.id   AF-A0A1W9RK43-F1
#
_cell.length_a   1.000
_cell.length_b   1.000
_cell.length_c   1.000
_cell.angle_alpha   90.00
_cell.angle_beta   90.00
_cell.angle_gamma   90.00
#
_symmetry.space_group_name_H-M   'P 1'
#
loop_
_entity.id
_entity.type
_entity.pdbx_description
1 polymer ?
#
loop_
_entity_poly.entity_id
_entity_poly.type
_entity_poly.pdbx_seq_one_letter_code
_entity_poly.pdbx_strand_id
1 'polypeptide(L)'
;MRKLYFLLIISVLSFPSLKTYPQVTDYLIELGKQFLEKGDISQAEREFRKVLLIDSSNKEAKKYLEEIRKEKIKRTLDLFSQKRIIKKEKVVEKKRESKKERRVKKEKPSISGWKVKGEYQISVGITDQDVIWKRANWDLNEKDWRLLSSENFNNRENTFDPAIFERIRINLDYNSSGSVSFHTNLTIDPWSFVGKTSKFTVKDDSGVDSAQLQLLYWSGTRRTISQRVITDYGDSFNTGEIKVVDGKTTSYTAETAWDWTHTFTFPSQEIHYLFRGFRELWFDYNQDNFSLRIYPLALENQALNSDDPLRLSNNHIYWEESQWLTRWKPGKEIINPPIEFYSGQFDDDLAWIARDSTGTRLTFLRGINCSFNQPNGFSLQAAFNSPQELWQDYEEFDTFNTAIRLKQRIGEKFILGGLYTSKLGYKKGRLDASNFVWALDSSWQPFESLGVRFEIATSRNCQDKTTNFKRKKRGNAYYLSLLKSSQKEVLGKGYYEINPQDKGVFYKMRLMFAHLDSSPGLSTYIETRHDRFWSRHLHFGKPFEYYYAGFYEPTLKWEDIEHQRLGDGIDIGRDVVGLRWEVKRLFENKLDLLFDLRNVHYTNGKYLDLG
;
A
#
# COMPACT_ATOMS: atom_id res chain seq x y z
N MET A 1 -23.09 -74.77 15.64
CA MET A 1 -22.10 -75.88 15.73
C MET A 1 -20.74 -75.32 15.36
N ARG A 2 -19.86 -75.12 16.34
CA ARG A 2 -18.71 -75.99 16.65
C ARG A 2 -17.70 -76.12 15.49
N LYS A 3 -16.61 -75.36 15.68
CA LYS A 3 -15.21 -75.80 15.75
C LYS A 3 -14.50 -76.31 14.49
N LEU A 4 -13.28 -75.78 14.38
CA LEU A 4 -12.04 -76.44 13.96
C LEU A 4 -11.79 -76.57 12.45
N TYR A 5 -11.24 -75.50 11.87
CA TYR A 5 -9.95 -75.62 11.18
C TYR A 5 -8.92 -74.83 11.97
N PHE A 6 -8.34 -75.54 12.94
CA PHE A 6 -7.22 -75.17 13.78
C PHE A 6 -6.03 -75.98 13.21
N LEU A 7 -4.85 -75.36 13.10
CA LEU A 7 -3.57 -75.95 12.68
C LEU A 7 -3.39 -76.20 11.17
N LEU A 8 -3.02 -75.17 10.42
CA LEU A 8 -1.63 -75.02 9.96
C LEU A 8 -1.44 -73.62 9.34
N ILE A 9 -0.26 -73.04 9.58
CA ILE A 9 0.18 -71.68 9.18
C ILE A 9 -0.23 -70.60 10.19
N ILE A 10 0.00 -70.95 11.45
CA ILE A 10 0.66 -70.09 12.45
C ILE A 10 2.08 -69.80 11.92
N SER A 11 2.25 -68.75 11.09
CA SER A 11 3.57 -68.15 10.81
C SER A 11 3.52 -66.71 10.27
N VAL A 12 2.39 -66.00 10.36
CA VAL A 12 2.25 -64.62 9.83
C VAL A 12 1.84 -63.59 10.90
N LEU A 13 1.70 -63.99 12.16
CA LEU A 13 1.31 -63.07 13.26
C LEU A 13 2.20 -63.18 14.50
N SER A 14 3.51 -63.19 14.26
CA SER A 14 4.52 -62.89 15.28
C SER A 14 5.58 -61.99 14.65
N PHE A 15 5.16 -60.78 14.23
CA PHE A 15 6.12 -59.70 14.09
C PHE A 15 6.60 -59.34 15.50
N PRO A 16 7.90 -59.39 15.77
CA PRO A 16 8.44 -58.98 17.06
C PRO A 16 8.05 -57.52 17.29
N SER A 17 7.78 -57.17 18.54
CA SER A 17 7.89 -55.79 18.98
C SER A 17 9.32 -55.31 18.66
N LEU A 18 9.51 -54.73 17.49
CA LEU A 18 10.72 -54.00 17.12
C LEU A 18 10.74 -52.70 17.92
N LYS A 19 11.05 -52.82 19.22
CA LYS A 19 11.74 -51.79 19.97
C LYS A 19 13.16 -51.71 19.42
N THR A 20 13.32 -51.02 18.29
CA THR A 20 14.61 -50.57 17.77
C THR A 20 14.50 -49.10 17.41
N TYR A 21 14.25 -48.27 18.41
CA TYR A 21 14.39 -46.81 18.35
C TYR A 21 15.52 -46.18 19.18
N PRO A 22 16.31 -46.88 20.04
CA PRO A 22 17.39 -46.21 20.77
C PRO A 22 18.46 -45.60 19.85
N GLN A 23 18.88 -46.32 18.80
CA GLN A 23 20.03 -45.93 17.98
C GLN A 23 19.85 -44.61 17.22
N VAL A 24 18.63 -44.27 16.76
CA VAL A 24 18.40 -43.04 15.98
C VAL A 24 18.29 -41.83 16.90
N THR A 25 17.60 -41.95 18.03
CA THR A 25 17.52 -40.86 19.02
C THR A 25 18.89 -40.58 19.64
N ASP A 26 19.66 -41.63 19.94
CA ASP A 26 21.00 -41.48 20.51
C ASP A 26 21.97 -40.85 19.50
N TYR A 27 21.90 -41.25 18.23
CA TYR A 27 22.68 -40.63 17.15
C TYR A 27 22.38 -39.13 16.99
N LEU A 28 21.10 -38.75 16.98
CA LEU A 28 20.70 -37.35 16.84
C LEU A 28 21.07 -36.50 18.07
N ILE A 29 21.02 -37.09 19.27
CA ILE A 29 21.50 -36.43 20.49
C ILE A 29 23.01 -36.18 20.41
N GLU A 30 23.80 -37.19 20.02
CA GLU A 30 25.25 -37.05 19.88
C GLU A 30 25.63 -36.06 18.77
N LEU A 31 24.90 -36.06 17.65
CA LEU A 31 25.10 -35.10 16.57
C LEU A 31 24.77 -33.66 17.05
N GLY A 32 23.69 -33.50 17.83
CA GLY A 32 23.35 -32.22 18.47
C GLY A 32 24.44 -31.73 19.43
N LYS A 33 25.03 -32.62 20.23
CA LYS A 33 26.17 -32.31 21.11
C LYS A 33 27.41 -31.88 20.32
N GLN A 34 27.74 -32.58 19.23
CA GLN A 34 28.87 -32.20 18.38
C GLN A 34 28.69 -30.81 17.74
N PHE A 35 27.47 -30.43 17.35
CA PHE A 35 27.20 -29.07 16.87
C PHE A 35 27.34 -28.02 17.98
N LEU A 36 26.96 -28.34 19.22
CA LEU A 36 27.20 -27.46 20.36
C LEU A 36 28.70 -27.27 20.63
N GLU A 37 29.50 -28.34 20.58
CA GLU A 37 30.96 -28.26 20.73
C GLU A 37 31.61 -27.39 19.65
N LYS A 38 31.08 -27.43 18.42
CA LYS A 38 31.50 -26.57 17.31
C LYS A 38 30.96 -25.14 17.38
N GLY A 39 30.10 -24.83 18.35
CA GLY A 39 29.46 -23.51 18.52
C GLY A 39 28.33 -23.21 17.53
N ASP A 40 27.90 -24.19 16.72
CA ASP A 40 26.78 -24.06 15.79
C ASP A 40 25.45 -24.36 16.51
N ILE A 41 25.01 -23.37 17.28
CA ILE A 41 23.80 -23.44 18.10
C ILE A 41 22.55 -23.68 17.24
N SER A 42 22.52 -23.20 16.00
CA SER A 42 21.37 -23.32 15.10
C SER A 42 21.18 -24.75 14.60
N GLN A 43 22.28 -25.42 14.21
CA GLN A 43 22.21 -26.84 13.81
C GLN A 43 21.96 -27.75 15.01
N ALA A 44 22.60 -27.48 16.16
CA ALA A 44 22.33 -28.22 17.39
C ALA A 44 20.84 -28.21 17.77
N GLU A 45 20.19 -27.03 17.73
CA GLU A 45 18.77 -26.90 18.01
C GLU A 45 17.89 -27.72 17.05
N ARG A 46 18.25 -27.76 15.76
CA ARG A 46 17.53 -28.55 14.77
C ARG A 46 17.61 -30.05 15.08
N GLU A 47 18.79 -30.56 15.41
CA GLU A 47 18.95 -31.98 15.73
C GLU A 47 18.20 -32.38 17.02
N PHE A 48 18.25 -31.57 18.09
CA PHE A 48 17.47 -31.84 19.30
C PHE A 48 15.96 -31.75 19.08
N ARG A 49 15.48 -30.88 18.19
CA ARG A 49 14.06 -30.85 17.81
C ARG A 49 13.64 -32.10 17.04
N LYS A 50 14.51 -32.65 16.18
CA LYS A 50 14.25 -33.94 15.51
C LYS A 50 14.12 -35.09 16.51
N VAL A 51 14.93 -35.09 17.58
CA VAL A 51 14.78 -36.07 18.67
C VAL A 51 13.37 -35.99 19.29
N LEU A 52 12.84 -34.79 19.51
CA LEU A 52 11.48 -34.62 20.07
C LEU A 52 10.34 -34.94 19.09
N LEU A 53 10.61 -35.00 17.78
CA LEU A 53 9.66 -35.52 16.80
C LEU A 53 9.57 -37.05 16.86
N ILE A 54 10.65 -37.73 17.27
CA ILE A 54 10.73 -39.20 17.36
C ILE A 54 10.31 -39.67 18.77
N ASP A 55 10.81 -39.02 19.82
CA ASP A 55 10.44 -39.22 21.22
C ASP A 55 10.17 -37.87 21.90
N SER A 56 8.89 -37.49 21.93
CA SER A 56 8.42 -36.25 22.53
C SER A 56 8.65 -36.16 24.04
N SER A 57 8.97 -37.29 24.70
CA SER A 57 9.26 -37.38 26.13
C SER A 57 10.76 -37.31 26.46
N ASN A 58 11.63 -37.27 25.45
CA ASN A 58 13.08 -37.32 25.63
C ASN A 58 13.59 -36.17 26.51
N LYS A 59 14.08 -36.51 27.71
CA LYS A 59 14.52 -35.54 28.72
C LYS A 59 15.82 -34.84 28.33
N GLU A 60 16.69 -35.52 27.61
CA GLU A 60 18.01 -35.02 27.25
C GLU A 60 17.93 -33.94 26.16
N ALA A 61 17.15 -34.18 25.10
CA ALA A 61 16.89 -33.17 24.06
C ALA A 61 16.22 -31.90 24.63
N LYS A 62 15.25 -32.05 25.56
CA LYS A 62 14.62 -30.90 26.23
C LYS A 62 15.62 -30.10 27.07
N LYS A 63 16.53 -30.78 27.75
CA LYS A 63 17.59 -30.12 28.55
C LYS A 63 18.50 -29.28 27.66
N TYR A 64 18.98 -29.83 26.55
CA TYR A 64 19.86 -29.09 25.63
C TYR A 64 19.16 -27.93 24.92
N LEU A 65 17.87 -28.04 24.60
CA LEU A 65 17.10 -26.92 24.06
C LEU A 65 16.95 -25.75 25.05
N GLU A 66 16.79 -26.05 26.34
CA GLU A 66 16.79 -25.02 27.39
C GLU A 66 18.17 -24.37 27.59
N GLU A 67 19.25 -25.15 27.50
CA GLU A 67 20.62 -24.61 27.53
C GLU A 67 20.88 -23.67 26.33
N ILE A 68 20.49 -24.10 25.13
CA ILE A 68 20.56 -23.28 23.90
C ILE A 68 19.77 -21.98 24.06
N ARG A 69 18.56 -22.06 24.63
CA ARG A 69 17.72 -20.89 24.85
C ARG A 69 18.38 -19.88 25.78
N LYS A 70 18.96 -20.34 26.91
CA LYS A 70 19.70 -19.49 27.85
C LYS A 70 20.91 -18.83 27.21
N GLU A 71 21.66 -19.58 26.41
CA GLU A 71 22.84 -19.05 25.70
C GLU A 71 22.47 -18.00 24.65
N LYS A 72 21.37 -18.20 23.91
CA LYS A 72 20.84 -17.18 22.96
C LYS A 72 20.44 -15.89 23.67
N ILE A 73 19.80 -16.00 24.83
CA ILE A 73 19.43 -14.83 25.65
C ILE A 73 20.69 -14.10 26.13
N LYS A 74 21.68 -14.83 26.63
CA LYS A 74 22.96 -14.28 27.08
C LYS A 74 23.70 -13.54 25.96
N ARG A 75 23.88 -14.16 24.79
CA ARG A 75 24.52 -13.51 23.61
C ARG A 75 23.78 -12.25 23.17
N THR A 76 22.45 -12.27 23.25
CA THR A 76 21.63 -11.09 22.92
C THR A 76 21.86 -9.96 23.92
N LEU A 77 21.89 -10.26 25.22
CA LEU A 77 22.20 -9.27 26.27
C LEU A 77 23.62 -8.71 26.14
N ASP A 78 24.60 -9.55 25.82
CA ASP A 78 25.99 -9.13 25.59
C ASP A 78 26.09 -8.17 24.37
N LEU A 79 25.39 -8.48 23.27
CA LEU A 79 25.29 -7.57 22.10
C LEU A 79 24.68 -6.21 22.46
N PHE A 80 23.66 -6.18 23.31
CA PHE A 80 23.05 -4.94 23.79
C PHE A 80 23.99 -4.13 24.70
N SER A 81 24.79 -4.80 25.53
CA SER A 81 25.77 -4.16 26.41
C SER A 81 26.91 -3.52 25.61
N GLN A 82 27.45 -4.20 24.58
CA GLN A 82 28.50 -3.69 23.70
C GLN A 82 28.03 -2.50 22.86
N LYS A 83 26.80 -2.55 22.30
CA LYS A 83 26.20 -1.39 21.58
C LYS A 83 26.08 -0.14 22.47
N ARG A 84 25.90 -0.30 23.78
CA ARG A 84 25.78 0.82 24.74
C ARG A 84 27.12 1.50 25.01
N ILE A 85 28.23 0.75 25.02
CA ILE A 85 29.59 1.25 25.20
C ILE A 85 30.05 2.04 23.96
N ILE A 86 29.85 1.48 22.75
CA ILE A 86 30.17 2.13 21.46
C ILE A 86 29.40 3.47 21.32
N LYS A 87 28.16 3.52 21.78
CA LYS A 87 27.34 4.75 21.75
C LYS A 87 27.85 5.80 22.74
N LYS A 88 28.48 5.39 23.84
CA LYS A 88 29.03 6.30 24.86
C LYS A 88 30.37 6.89 24.40
N GLU A 89 31.23 6.10 23.77
CA GLU A 89 32.49 6.58 23.17
C GLU A 89 32.23 7.56 22.02
N LYS A 90 31.31 7.25 21.09
CA LYS A 90 30.92 8.16 20.00
C LYS A 90 30.33 9.50 20.48
N VAL A 91 29.71 9.53 21.67
CA VAL A 91 29.16 10.76 22.26
C VAL A 91 30.25 11.60 22.93
N VAL A 92 31.27 10.97 23.51
CA VAL A 92 32.43 11.66 24.10
C VAL A 92 33.34 12.23 23.00
N GLU A 93 33.51 11.50 21.90
CA GLU A 93 34.28 11.93 20.73
C GLU A 93 33.60 13.12 20.01
N LYS A 94 32.26 13.05 19.79
CA LYS A 94 31.48 14.20 19.29
C LYS A 94 31.53 15.44 20.18
N LYS A 95 31.62 15.27 21.50
CA LYS A 95 31.76 16.41 22.43
C LYS A 95 33.15 17.05 22.38
N ARG A 96 34.21 16.30 22.04
CA ARG A 96 35.56 16.85 21.82
C ARG A 96 35.70 17.53 20.47
N GLU A 97 35.06 17.03 19.41
CA GLU A 97 35.03 17.68 18.09
C GLU A 97 34.19 18.98 18.08
N SER A 98 33.01 18.97 18.72
CA SER A 98 32.11 20.15 18.77
C SER A 98 32.67 21.38 19.50
N LYS A 99 33.72 21.24 20.31
CA LYS A 99 34.39 22.38 20.98
C LYS A 99 35.54 23.00 20.17
N LYS A 100 35.99 22.37 19.08
CA LYS A 100 37.02 22.94 18.17
C LYS A 100 36.44 23.58 16.89
N GLU A 101 35.19 23.31 16.52
CA GLU A 101 34.54 23.90 15.32
C GLU A 101 33.60 25.08 15.61
N ARG A 102 34.04 26.06 16.42
CA ARG A 102 33.31 27.33 16.61
C ARG A 102 34.02 28.55 16.03
N ARG A 103 34.78 28.37 14.94
CA ARG A 103 35.26 29.46 14.08
C ARG A 103 35.18 29.04 12.60
N VAL A 104 34.38 29.81 11.85
CA VAL A 104 34.22 29.83 10.39
C VAL A 104 33.65 28.54 9.77
N LYS A 105 32.32 28.54 9.50
CA LYS A 105 31.71 27.68 8.47
C LYS A 105 32.33 28.07 7.12
N LYS A 106 33.36 27.35 6.68
CA LYS A 106 33.58 27.15 5.25
C LYS A 106 32.59 26.08 4.81
N GLU A 107 31.67 26.47 3.94
CA GLU A 107 30.87 25.54 3.16
C GLU A 107 31.81 24.50 2.53
N LYS A 108 31.55 23.21 2.78
CA LYS A 108 32.14 22.17 1.94
C LYS A 108 31.58 22.38 0.54
N PRO A 109 32.41 22.51 -0.50
CA PRO A 109 31.92 22.70 -1.86
C PRO A 109 31.03 21.52 -2.24
N SER A 110 29.85 21.79 -2.77
CA SER A 110 29.03 20.78 -3.42
C SER A 110 29.84 20.25 -4.59
N ILE A 111 30.27 19.00 -4.50
CA ILE A 111 30.89 18.32 -5.64
C ILE A 111 29.77 18.15 -6.66
N SER A 112 29.79 18.97 -7.71
CA SER A 112 29.00 18.73 -8.91
C SER A 112 29.44 17.38 -9.49
N GLY A 113 28.48 16.51 -9.77
CA GLY A 113 28.84 15.19 -10.23
C GLY A 113 27.68 14.23 -10.36
N TRP A 114 27.92 13.21 -11.16
CA TRP A 114 27.06 12.04 -11.28
C TRP A 114 27.24 11.15 -10.06
N LYS A 115 26.12 10.68 -9.52
CA LYS A 115 26.07 9.68 -8.47
C LYS A 115 25.26 8.50 -8.97
N VAL A 116 25.93 7.37 -9.10
CA VAL A 116 25.29 6.09 -9.42
C VAL A 116 25.08 5.34 -8.11
N LYS A 117 23.86 4.88 -7.87
CA LYS A 117 23.55 3.91 -6.82
C LYS A 117 22.87 2.71 -7.46
N GLY A 118 23.34 1.51 -7.14
CA GLY A 118 22.76 0.28 -7.65
C GLY A 118 22.38 -0.66 -6.51
N GLU A 119 21.36 -1.47 -6.77
CA GLU A 119 20.97 -2.60 -5.95
C GLU A 119 20.74 -3.80 -6.89
N TYR A 120 21.14 -4.98 -6.45
CA TYR A 120 20.89 -6.22 -7.16
C TYR A 120 20.42 -7.30 -6.20
N GLN A 121 19.40 -8.04 -6.61
CA GLN A 121 18.81 -9.15 -5.88
C GLN A 121 18.66 -10.35 -6.84
N ILE A 122 19.11 -11.53 -6.40
CA ILE A 122 18.83 -12.82 -7.05
C ILE A 122 18.06 -13.66 -6.07
N SER A 123 17.03 -14.33 -6.56
CA SER A 123 16.27 -15.27 -5.74
C SER A 123 15.83 -16.48 -6.56
N VAL A 124 15.98 -17.67 -5.97
CA VAL A 124 15.59 -18.96 -6.56
C VAL A 124 14.90 -19.77 -5.47
N GLY A 125 13.70 -20.29 -5.76
CA GLY A 125 12.98 -21.23 -4.91
C GLY A 125 13.10 -22.65 -5.44
N ILE A 126 13.03 -23.64 -4.56
CA ILE A 126 12.98 -25.07 -4.93
C ILE A 126 11.83 -25.68 -4.14
N THR A 127 10.90 -26.33 -4.83
CA THR A 127 9.86 -27.19 -4.25
C THR A 127 10.20 -28.66 -4.51
N ASP A 128 9.37 -29.56 -3.99
CA ASP A 128 9.45 -31.00 -4.29
C ASP A 128 9.17 -31.33 -5.76
N GLN A 129 8.52 -30.41 -6.49
CA GLN A 129 8.12 -30.60 -7.89
C GLN A 129 8.83 -29.67 -8.88
N ASP A 130 9.25 -28.46 -8.48
CA ASP A 130 9.71 -27.41 -9.39
C ASP A 130 10.85 -26.52 -8.85
N VAL A 131 11.58 -25.87 -9.76
CA VAL A 131 12.46 -24.73 -9.46
C VAL A 131 11.69 -23.44 -9.75
N ILE A 132 11.45 -22.64 -8.72
CA ILE A 132 10.75 -21.36 -8.83
C ILE A 132 11.74 -20.27 -9.20
N TRP A 133 11.55 -19.69 -10.38
CA TRP A 133 12.32 -18.55 -10.88
C TRP A 133 11.36 -17.47 -11.39
N LYS A 134 11.49 -16.23 -10.89
CA LYS A 134 10.71 -15.03 -11.31
C LYS A 134 9.19 -15.08 -11.07
N ARG A 135 8.70 -15.86 -10.09
CA ARG A 135 7.25 -16.07 -9.83
C ARG A 135 6.70 -15.23 -8.64
N ALA A 136 7.17 -14.00 -8.47
CA ALA A 136 6.61 -13.10 -7.45
C ALA A 136 5.42 -12.32 -8.02
N ASN A 137 4.31 -12.27 -7.27
CA ASN A 137 3.16 -11.42 -7.60
C ASN A 137 2.57 -10.82 -6.33
N TRP A 138 2.44 -9.50 -6.30
CA TRP A 138 1.81 -8.76 -5.21
C TRP A 138 0.33 -9.14 -5.05
N ASP A 139 -0.36 -9.53 -6.11
CA ASP A 139 -1.78 -9.92 -6.04
C ASP A 139 -2.00 -11.18 -5.17
N LEU A 140 -0.97 -11.99 -4.94
CA LEU A 140 -1.02 -13.11 -3.99
C LEU A 140 -0.68 -12.73 -2.55
N ASN A 141 -0.45 -11.44 -2.28
CA ASN A 141 -0.29 -10.94 -0.93
C ASN A 141 -1.62 -11.05 -0.19
N GLU A 142 -1.90 -12.24 0.36
CA GLU A 142 -3.08 -12.50 1.19
C GLU A 142 -3.02 -11.65 2.47
N LYS A 143 -3.78 -10.56 2.52
CA LYS A 143 -3.95 -9.76 3.74
C LYS A 143 -4.82 -10.46 4.80
N ASP A 144 -5.70 -11.37 4.39
CA ASP A 144 -6.73 -12.01 5.21
C ASP A 144 -6.89 -13.54 4.97
N TRP A 145 -5.82 -14.32 4.80
CA TRP A 145 -5.70 -15.80 4.95
C TRP A 145 -6.83 -16.76 4.48
N ARG A 146 -7.78 -16.37 3.62
CA ARG A 146 -9.05 -17.10 3.42
C ARG A 146 -9.47 -17.39 1.98
N LEU A 147 -8.66 -17.11 0.96
CA LEU A 147 -9.06 -17.35 -0.44
C LEU A 147 -7.97 -18.06 -1.25
N LEU A 148 -7.62 -19.27 -0.83
CA LEU A 148 -6.82 -20.20 -1.64
C LEU A 148 -7.73 -20.90 -2.66
N SER A 149 -7.85 -20.31 -3.85
CA SER A 149 -8.51 -20.96 -4.99
C SER A 149 -7.60 -22.01 -5.64
N SER A 150 -8.16 -23.18 -5.96
CA SER A 150 -7.53 -24.19 -6.84
C SER A 150 -7.76 -23.89 -8.32
N GLU A 151 -8.69 -22.99 -8.63
CA GLU A 151 -8.98 -22.54 -9.99
C GLU A 151 -8.39 -21.13 -10.14
N ASN A 152 -7.51 -20.94 -11.13
CA ASN A 152 -6.72 -19.72 -11.40
C ASN A 152 -5.37 -19.62 -10.67
N PHE A 153 -4.67 -18.49 -10.88
CA PHE A 153 -3.26 -18.20 -10.52
C PHE A 153 -2.78 -18.67 -9.15
N ASN A 154 -3.69 -18.80 -8.18
CA ASN A 154 -3.39 -19.19 -6.82
C ASN A 154 -2.96 -20.64 -6.65
N ASN A 155 -3.51 -21.64 -7.33
CA ASN A 155 -3.21 -23.08 -7.12
C ASN A 155 -2.89 -23.51 -5.65
N ARG A 156 -3.45 -22.80 -4.66
CA ARG A 156 -3.10 -22.82 -3.22
C ARG A 156 -1.66 -22.44 -2.81
N GLU A 157 -0.89 -21.82 -3.69
CA GLU A 157 0.46 -21.30 -3.45
C GLU A 157 0.43 -19.77 -3.29
N ASN A 158 0.67 -19.27 -2.07
CA ASN A 158 1.01 -17.87 -1.87
C ASN A 158 2.47 -17.65 -2.31
N THR A 159 2.69 -17.09 -3.51
CA THR A 159 4.03 -16.75 -4.00
C THR A 159 4.42 -15.29 -3.71
N PHE A 160 3.64 -14.59 -2.87
CA PHE A 160 4.04 -13.31 -2.32
C PHE A 160 5.06 -13.52 -1.20
N ASP A 161 6.31 -13.80 -1.61
CA ASP A 161 7.45 -13.59 -0.74
C ASP A 161 8.32 -12.46 -1.36
N PRO A 162 8.46 -11.30 -0.69
CA PRO A 162 9.26 -10.20 -1.17
C PRO A 162 10.78 -10.51 -1.18
N ALA A 163 11.18 -11.72 -0.80
CA ALA A 163 12.53 -12.24 -0.95
C ALA A 163 12.73 -13.15 -2.18
N ILE A 164 11.69 -13.47 -2.99
CA ILE A 164 11.77 -14.46 -4.10
C ILE A 164 11.60 -13.86 -5.52
N PHE A 165 12.30 -12.78 -5.83
CA PHE A 165 12.42 -12.28 -7.21
C PHE A 165 13.83 -11.80 -7.54
N GLU A 166 14.11 -11.73 -8.84
CA GLU A 166 15.32 -11.08 -9.33
C GLU A 166 15.03 -9.62 -9.62
N ARG A 167 15.90 -8.73 -9.15
CA ARG A 167 15.80 -7.30 -9.43
C ARG A 167 17.16 -6.69 -9.63
N ILE A 168 17.30 -5.91 -10.70
CA ILE A 168 18.37 -4.94 -10.87
C ILE A 168 17.73 -3.57 -10.75
N ARG A 169 18.19 -2.74 -9.82
CA ARG A 169 17.74 -1.35 -9.68
C ARG A 169 18.95 -0.43 -9.76
N ILE A 170 18.92 0.53 -10.68
CA ILE A 170 19.98 1.50 -10.91
C ILE A 170 19.36 2.89 -10.84
N ASN A 171 19.85 3.69 -9.90
CA ASN A 171 19.55 5.11 -9.77
C ASN A 171 20.74 5.91 -10.28
N LEU A 172 20.48 6.84 -11.18
CA LEU A 172 21.44 7.79 -11.70
C LEU A 172 20.99 9.20 -11.34
N ASP A 173 21.70 9.81 -10.40
CA ASP A 173 21.46 11.18 -9.95
C ASP A 173 22.55 12.10 -10.50
N TYR A 174 22.18 13.27 -10.97
CA TYR A 174 23.12 14.35 -11.28
C TYR A 174 22.69 15.63 -10.57
N ASN A 175 23.61 16.22 -9.82
CA ASN A 175 23.40 17.50 -9.18
C ASN A 175 24.43 18.49 -9.72
N SER A 176 23.96 19.52 -10.41
CA SER A 176 24.80 20.68 -10.72
C SER A 176 25.05 21.48 -9.44
N SER A 177 26.19 22.15 -9.34
CA SER A 177 26.48 23.08 -8.23
C SER A 177 25.58 24.33 -8.22
N GLY A 178 24.68 24.50 -9.21
CA GLY A 178 23.99 25.75 -9.49
C GLY A 178 22.54 25.84 -9.05
N SER A 179 21.69 24.85 -9.37
CA SER A 179 20.23 24.83 -9.07
C SER A 179 19.52 23.62 -9.71
N VAL A 180 20.13 23.02 -10.74
CA VAL A 180 19.52 21.98 -11.56
C VAL A 180 19.95 20.59 -11.08
N SER A 181 18.99 19.67 -10.98
CA SER A 181 19.28 18.25 -10.82
C SER A 181 18.49 17.38 -11.79
N PHE A 182 19.02 16.19 -12.02
CA PHE A 182 18.44 15.17 -12.87
C PHE A 182 18.42 13.84 -12.12
N HIS A 183 17.36 13.08 -12.33
CA HIS A 183 17.21 11.75 -11.76
C HIS A 183 16.62 10.79 -12.79
N THR A 184 17.14 9.57 -12.82
CA THR A 184 16.45 8.44 -13.46
C THR A 184 16.64 7.15 -12.67
N ASN A 185 15.57 6.34 -12.68
CA ASN A 185 15.55 4.99 -12.15
C ASN A 185 15.29 3.98 -13.27
N LEU A 186 16.21 3.02 -13.41
CA LEU A 186 16.01 1.81 -14.20
C LEU A 186 15.88 0.62 -13.24
N THR A 187 14.71 -0.01 -13.22
CA THR A 187 14.45 -1.24 -12.49
C THR A 187 14.06 -2.36 -13.47
N ILE A 188 14.79 -3.47 -13.42
CA ILE A 188 14.51 -4.69 -14.19
C ILE A 188 14.08 -5.76 -13.20
N ASP A 189 12.81 -6.12 -13.24
CA ASP A 189 12.17 -7.13 -12.40
C ASP A 189 11.04 -7.84 -13.19
N PRO A 190 10.35 -8.85 -12.62
CA PRO A 190 9.23 -9.52 -13.30
C PRO A 190 8.09 -8.57 -13.74
N TRP A 191 8.00 -7.39 -13.12
CA TRP A 191 7.00 -6.37 -13.42
C TRP A 191 7.46 -5.38 -14.51
N SER A 192 8.70 -5.49 -15.00
CA SER A 192 9.24 -4.64 -16.08
C SER A 192 8.85 -5.13 -17.47
N PHE A 193 8.34 -6.35 -17.63
CA PHE A 193 7.92 -6.89 -18.92
C PHE A 193 6.41 -7.13 -18.92
N VAL A 194 5.72 -6.36 -19.74
CA VAL A 194 4.27 -6.42 -19.94
C VAL A 194 3.98 -6.58 -21.43
N GLY A 195 2.73 -6.69 -21.82
CA GLY A 195 2.37 -6.72 -23.24
C GLY A 195 0.88 -6.58 -23.45
N LYS A 196 0.44 -6.38 -24.69
CA LYS A 196 -0.98 -6.30 -25.02
C LYS A 196 -1.24 -6.90 -26.39
N THR A 197 -2.43 -7.44 -26.61
CA THR A 197 -2.85 -7.87 -27.94
C THR A 197 -3.19 -6.66 -28.82
N SER A 198 -3.37 -6.89 -30.12
CA SER A 198 -4.18 -5.96 -30.93
C SER A 198 -5.61 -5.92 -30.39
N LYS A 199 -6.36 -4.85 -30.70
CA LYS A 199 -7.80 -4.82 -30.42
C LYS A 199 -8.50 -5.82 -31.35
N PHE A 200 -9.36 -6.66 -30.79
CA PHE A 200 -10.18 -7.61 -31.55
C PHE A 200 -11.60 -7.66 -30.99
N THR A 201 -12.51 -8.23 -31.76
CA THR A 201 -13.92 -8.36 -31.36
C THR A 201 -14.21 -9.83 -31.13
N VAL A 202 -14.79 -10.14 -29.98
CA VAL A 202 -15.41 -11.44 -29.71
C VAL A 202 -16.91 -11.32 -29.89
N LYS A 203 -17.52 -12.41 -30.33
CA LYS A 203 -18.97 -12.55 -30.44
C LYS A 203 -19.42 -13.70 -29.56
N ASP A 204 -20.67 -13.64 -29.12
CA ASP A 204 -21.31 -14.77 -28.49
C ASP A 204 -21.56 -15.89 -29.50
N ASP A 205 -21.98 -17.05 -29.00
CA ASP A 205 -22.31 -18.23 -29.78
C ASP A 205 -23.48 -18.02 -30.75
N SER A 206 -24.39 -17.10 -30.44
CA SER A 206 -25.49 -16.71 -31.34
C SER A 206 -25.09 -15.66 -32.39
N GLY A 207 -23.97 -14.96 -32.20
CA GLY A 207 -23.47 -13.89 -33.06
C GLY A 207 -24.22 -12.56 -32.94
N VAL A 208 -25.13 -12.45 -31.96
CA VAL A 208 -25.97 -11.27 -31.69
C VAL A 208 -25.24 -10.27 -30.80
N ASP A 209 -24.52 -10.76 -29.80
CA ASP A 209 -23.78 -9.94 -28.85
C ASP A 209 -22.28 -9.92 -29.19
N SER A 210 -21.62 -8.82 -28.85
CA SER A 210 -20.21 -8.64 -29.10
C SER A 210 -19.53 -7.78 -28.05
N ALA A 211 -18.20 -7.91 -27.98
CA ALA A 211 -17.36 -6.99 -27.26
C ALA A 211 -16.04 -6.78 -27.99
N GLN A 212 -15.64 -5.52 -28.15
CA GLN A 212 -14.28 -5.17 -28.53
C GLN A 212 -13.39 -5.16 -27.30
N LEU A 213 -12.27 -5.87 -27.36
CA LEU A 213 -11.36 -6.03 -26.23
C LEU A 213 -9.89 -6.04 -26.66
N GLN A 214 -9.02 -5.88 -25.66
CA GLN A 214 -7.57 -5.93 -25.77
C GLN A 214 -7.04 -6.62 -24.53
N LEU A 215 -6.43 -7.80 -24.69
CA LEU A 215 -5.92 -8.56 -23.55
C LEU A 215 -4.59 -7.98 -23.10
N LEU A 216 -4.41 -7.88 -21.78
CA LEU A 216 -3.21 -7.35 -21.14
C LEU A 216 -2.37 -8.49 -20.59
N TYR A 217 -1.11 -8.58 -20.98
CA TYR A 217 -0.17 -9.62 -20.57
C TYR A 217 0.78 -9.13 -19.46
N TRP A 218 1.12 -10.05 -18.56
CA TRP A 218 2.13 -9.83 -17.54
C TRP A 218 3.19 -10.95 -17.50
N SER A 219 4.47 -10.60 -17.58
CA SER A 219 5.55 -11.60 -17.54
C SER A 219 5.71 -12.30 -16.20
N GLY A 220 5.39 -11.64 -15.09
CA GLY A 220 5.50 -12.24 -13.75
C GLY A 220 4.63 -13.48 -13.57
N THR A 221 3.50 -13.55 -14.29
CA THR A 221 2.58 -14.69 -14.27
C THR A 221 2.59 -15.50 -15.57
N ARG A 222 3.19 -14.98 -16.64
CA ARG A 222 3.14 -15.50 -18.01
C ARG A 222 1.69 -15.72 -18.51
N ARG A 223 0.76 -14.88 -18.04
CA ARG A 223 -0.67 -14.94 -18.34
C ARG A 223 -1.21 -13.56 -18.69
N THR A 224 -2.40 -13.53 -19.27
CA THR A 224 -3.18 -12.30 -19.33
C THR A 224 -3.80 -11.97 -17.98
N ILE A 225 -4.08 -10.69 -17.76
CA ILE A 225 -4.84 -10.21 -16.60
C ILE A 225 -6.32 -10.40 -16.88
N SER A 226 -7.06 -10.90 -15.89
CA SER A 226 -8.51 -11.00 -15.96
C SER A 226 -9.14 -9.61 -15.95
N GLN A 227 -9.99 -9.32 -16.93
CA GLN A 227 -10.70 -8.06 -17.05
C GLN A 227 -12.19 -8.33 -17.12
N ARG A 228 -12.99 -7.52 -16.41
CA ARG A 228 -14.44 -7.52 -16.56
C ARG A 228 -14.82 -6.74 -17.81
N VAL A 229 -15.55 -7.40 -18.69
CA VAL A 229 -16.03 -6.82 -19.95
C VAL A 229 -17.54 -6.74 -19.89
N ILE A 230 -18.09 -5.58 -20.26
CA ILE A 230 -19.51 -5.38 -20.52
C ILE A 230 -19.69 -5.42 -22.03
N THR A 231 -20.58 -6.27 -22.50
CA THR A 231 -20.83 -6.49 -23.93
C THR A 231 -21.68 -5.38 -24.53
N ASP A 232 -21.89 -5.39 -25.83
CA ASP A 232 -22.70 -4.39 -26.53
C ASP A 232 -24.19 -4.58 -26.25
N TYR A 233 -24.62 -5.79 -25.89
CA TYR A 233 -26.00 -6.13 -25.53
C TYR A 233 -26.28 -6.07 -24.01
N GLY A 234 -25.28 -5.72 -23.20
CA GLY A 234 -25.44 -5.45 -21.76
C GLY A 234 -25.18 -6.64 -20.85
N ASP A 235 -24.78 -7.79 -21.40
CA ASP A 235 -24.24 -8.91 -20.65
C ASP A 235 -22.81 -8.55 -20.14
N SER A 236 -22.25 -9.40 -19.29
CA SER A 236 -20.87 -9.26 -18.83
C SER A 236 -20.19 -10.60 -18.64
N PHE A 237 -18.90 -10.65 -18.93
CA PHE A 237 -18.03 -11.80 -18.69
C PHE A 237 -16.67 -11.33 -18.19
N ASN A 238 -15.89 -12.25 -17.62
CA ASN A 238 -14.48 -12.04 -17.31
C ASN A 238 -13.61 -12.70 -18.37
N THR A 239 -12.59 -12.01 -18.86
CA THR A 239 -11.64 -12.60 -19.83
C THR A 239 -10.83 -13.76 -19.26
N GLY A 240 -10.74 -13.84 -17.92
CA GLY A 240 -9.90 -14.81 -17.23
C GLY A 240 -8.41 -14.58 -17.43
N GLU A 241 -7.61 -15.46 -16.84
CA GLU A 241 -6.15 -15.43 -16.92
C GLU A 241 -5.65 -16.46 -17.93
N ILE A 242 -5.53 -16.04 -19.19
CA ILE A 242 -5.21 -16.92 -20.31
C ILE A 242 -3.70 -17.13 -20.35
N LYS A 243 -3.28 -18.40 -20.44
CA LYS A 243 -1.86 -18.76 -20.57
C LYS A 243 -1.28 -18.26 -21.88
N VAL A 244 -0.08 -17.71 -21.84
CA VAL A 244 0.68 -17.33 -23.02
C VAL A 244 1.77 -18.37 -23.30
N VAL A 245 1.76 -18.91 -24.51
CA VAL A 245 2.72 -19.90 -25.01
C VAL A 245 3.25 -19.40 -26.35
N ASP A 246 4.57 -19.38 -26.51
CA ASP A 246 5.25 -18.94 -27.73
C ASP A 246 4.77 -17.58 -28.26
N GLY A 247 4.56 -16.62 -27.35
CA GLY A 247 4.13 -15.27 -27.71
C GLY A 247 2.63 -15.10 -27.98
N LYS A 248 1.81 -16.16 -27.84
CA LYS A 248 0.38 -16.11 -28.13
C LYS A 248 -0.47 -16.58 -26.96
N THR A 249 -1.67 -16.02 -26.82
CA THR A 249 -2.69 -16.57 -25.93
C THR A 249 -3.20 -17.90 -26.47
N THR A 250 -3.55 -18.84 -25.59
CA THR A 250 -4.32 -20.02 -25.97
C THR A 250 -5.76 -19.64 -26.30
N SER A 251 -6.43 -20.39 -27.18
CA SER A 251 -7.87 -20.25 -27.36
C SER A 251 -8.60 -20.63 -26.07
N TYR A 252 -9.66 -19.90 -25.75
CA TYR A 252 -10.41 -20.07 -24.51
C TYR A 252 -11.88 -19.67 -24.75
N THR A 253 -12.80 -20.21 -23.96
CA THR A 253 -14.21 -19.85 -24.00
C THR A 253 -14.62 -19.34 -22.63
N ALA A 254 -15.19 -18.13 -22.59
CA ALA A 254 -15.73 -17.54 -21.36
C ALA A 254 -17.24 -17.69 -21.34
N GLU A 255 -17.79 -18.11 -20.20
CA GLU A 255 -19.22 -18.10 -19.93
C GLU A 255 -19.66 -16.71 -19.43
N THR A 256 -20.91 -16.35 -19.70
CA THR A 256 -21.47 -15.08 -19.24
C THR A 256 -21.92 -15.15 -17.79
N ALA A 257 -21.94 -13.99 -17.11
CA ALA A 257 -22.27 -13.92 -15.69
C ALA A 257 -23.75 -14.21 -15.39
N TRP A 258 -24.65 -14.05 -16.36
CA TRP A 258 -26.09 -14.05 -16.13
C TRP A 258 -26.82 -15.32 -16.58
N ASP A 259 -26.38 -15.99 -17.65
CA ASP A 259 -27.11 -17.14 -18.20
C ASP A 259 -26.30 -18.46 -18.22
N TRP A 260 -24.96 -18.45 -18.16
CA TRP A 260 -24.10 -19.66 -18.24
C TRP A 260 -24.30 -20.51 -19.52
N THR A 261 -25.31 -20.21 -20.34
CA THR A 261 -25.63 -20.84 -21.62
C THR A 261 -24.98 -20.11 -22.79
N HIS A 262 -24.85 -18.78 -22.69
CA HIS A 262 -24.12 -17.96 -23.66
C HIS A 262 -22.63 -18.00 -23.41
N THR A 263 -21.86 -18.14 -24.49
CA THR A 263 -20.40 -18.24 -24.40
C THR A 263 -19.71 -17.37 -25.42
N PHE A 264 -18.57 -16.78 -25.02
CA PHE A 264 -17.71 -15.98 -25.87
C PHE A 264 -16.43 -16.74 -26.17
N THR A 265 -16.17 -17.04 -27.44
CA THR A 265 -14.96 -17.74 -27.85
C THR A 265 -13.83 -16.75 -28.17
N PHE A 266 -12.72 -16.90 -27.48
CA PHE A 266 -11.50 -16.11 -27.65
C PHE A 266 -10.55 -16.85 -28.58
N PRO A 267 -10.27 -16.32 -29.77
CA PRO A 267 -9.23 -16.87 -30.63
C PRO A 267 -7.84 -16.65 -30.00
N SER A 268 -6.86 -17.45 -30.43
CA SER A 268 -5.46 -17.18 -30.10
C SER A 268 -5.05 -15.81 -30.63
N GLN A 269 -4.33 -15.03 -29.82
CA GLN A 269 -3.88 -13.68 -30.14
C GLN A 269 -2.39 -13.52 -29.85
N GLU A 270 -1.69 -12.80 -30.71
CA GLU A 270 -0.28 -12.45 -30.51
C GLU A 270 -0.14 -11.35 -29.47
N ILE A 271 0.85 -11.48 -28.58
CA ILE A 271 1.20 -10.50 -27.57
C ILE A 271 2.29 -9.56 -28.11
N HIS A 272 1.98 -8.26 -28.14
CA HIS A 272 2.99 -7.22 -28.37
C HIS A 272 3.67 -6.89 -27.04
N TYR A 273 4.89 -7.40 -26.86
CA TYR A 273 5.67 -7.20 -25.64
C TYR A 273 6.19 -5.77 -25.51
N LEU A 274 6.15 -5.26 -24.27
CA LEU A 274 6.56 -3.92 -23.88
C LEU A 274 7.51 -4.01 -22.69
N PHE A 275 8.59 -3.24 -22.76
CA PHE A 275 9.51 -3.08 -21.64
C PHE A 275 9.23 -1.78 -20.88
N ARG A 276 8.99 -1.91 -19.58
CA ARG A 276 8.67 -0.86 -18.60
C ARG A 276 9.69 -0.82 -17.46
N GLY A 277 10.96 -0.91 -17.81
CA GLY A 277 12.04 -0.89 -16.81
C GLY A 277 12.37 0.49 -16.25
N PHE A 278 12.19 1.55 -17.03
CA PHE A 278 12.27 2.89 -16.47
C PHE A 278 11.08 3.09 -15.53
N ARG A 279 11.34 3.52 -14.29
CA ARG A 279 10.29 3.79 -13.28
C ARG A 279 10.19 5.27 -12.93
N GLU A 280 11.31 5.98 -13.00
CA GLU A 280 11.41 7.38 -12.64
C GLU A 280 12.34 8.12 -13.61
N LEU A 281 11.95 9.33 -13.97
CA LEU A 281 12.68 10.27 -14.80
C LEU A 281 12.18 11.68 -14.49
N TRP A 282 13.04 12.54 -13.94
CA TRP A 282 12.69 13.93 -13.71
C TRP A 282 13.87 14.89 -13.74
N PHE A 283 13.52 16.16 -13.93
CA PHE A 283 14.41 17.31 -13.90
C PHE A 283 13.90 18.27 -12.83
N ASP A 284 14.81 18.68 -11.95
CA ASP A 284 14.52 19.66 -10.91
C ASP A 284 15.25 20.96 -11.19
N TYR A 285 14.60 22.07 -10.85
CA TYR A 285 15.17 23.39 -10.76
C TYR A 285 14.81 23.98 -9.39
N ASN A 286 15.82 24.16 -8.55
CA ASN A 286 15.66 24.59 -7.16
C ASN A 286 16.44 25.89 -6.91
N GLN A 287 15.74 26.89 -6.38
CA GLN A 287 16.28 28.12 -5.78
C GLN A 287 15.83 28.20 -4.32
N ASP A 288 16.34 29.19 -3.57
CA ASP A 288 16.06 29.35 -2.13
C ASP A 288 14.57 29.30 -1.77
N ASN A 289 13.71 29.91 -2.60
CA ASN A 289 12.28 30.07 -2.35
C ASN A 289 11.39 29.37 -3.38
N PHE A 290 11.98 28.74 -4.40
CA PHE A 290 11.23 28.17 -5.53
C PHE A 290 11.79 26.81 -5.92
N SER A 291 10.91 25.84 -6.13
CA SER A 291 11.27 24.53 -6.66
C SER A 291 10.30 24.15 -7.78
N LEU A 292 10.84 23.66 -8.88
CA LEU A 292 10.12 23.13 -10.02
C LEU A 292 10.67 21.76 -10.35
N ARG A 293 9.79 20.77 -10.46
CA ARG A 293 10.09 19.43 -10.92
C ARG A 293 9.26 19.12 -12.16
N ILE A 294 9.89 18.69 -13.23
CA ILE A 294 9.23 18.20 -14.44
C ILE A 294 9.55 16.71 -14.55
N TYR A 295 8.53 15.87 -14.64
CA TYR A 295 8.67 14.42 -14.64
C TYR A 295 7.87 13.81 -15.78
N PRO A 296 8.52 13.34 -16.86
CA PRO A 296 7.87 12.50 -17.86
C PRO A 296 7.44 11.14 -17.30
N LEU A 297 8.10 10.69 -16.23
CA LEU A 297 7.82 9.42 -15.59
C LEU A 297 8.13 9.51 -14.10
N ALA A 298 7.16 9.27 -13.24
CA ALA A 298 7.37 9.19 -11.81
C ALA A 298 6.37 8.26 -11.14
N LEU A 299 6.65 7.89 -9.90
CA LEU A 299 5.75 7.10 -9.08
C LEU A 299 4.72 8.01 -8.38
N GLU A 300 3.76 7.39 -7.70
CA GLU A 300 2.66 8.09 -7.01
C GLU A 300 3.12 9.07 -5.93
N ASN A 301 4.35 8.91 -5.42
CA ASN A 301 4.94 9.78 -4.41
C ASN A 301 5.17 11.23 -4.88
N GLN A 302 4.97 11.52 -6.18
CA GLN A 302 4.96 12.87 -6.71
C GLN A 302 3.56 13.52 -6.68
N ALA A 303 2.52 12.79 -6.31
CA ALA A 303 1.22 13.38 -6.04
C ALA A 303 1.30 14.37 -4.86
N LEU A 304 0.45 15.39 -4.88
CA LEU A 304 0.42 16.37 -3.80
C LEU A 304 -0.32 15.78 -2.60
N ASN A 305 0.38 15.50 -1.49
CA ASN A 305 -0.24 14.92 -0.28
C ASN A 305 -1.19 15.86 0.49
N SER A 306 -1.26 17.15 0.13
CA SER A 306 -2.13 18.14 0.77
C SER A 306 -3.33 18.53 -0.12
N ASP A 307 -3.72 17.63 -1.00
CA ASP A 307 -4.87 17.71 -1.91
C ASP A 307 -6.19 17.28 -1.27
N ASP A 308 -6.15 16.79 -0.03
CA ASP A 308 -7.33 16.57 0.80
C ASP A 308 -7.94 17.93 1.23
N PRO A 309 -9.16 18.26 0.75
CA PRO A 309 -9.81 19.53 1.05
C PRO A 309 -10.22 19.72 2.50
N LEU A 310 -10.42 18.64 3.25
CA LEU A 310 -10.80 18.69 4.66
C LEU A 310 -9.70 18.22 5.60
N ARG A 311 -8.55 17.80 5.04
CA ARG A 311 -7.40 17.26 5.77
C ARG A 311 -7.82 16.23 6.83
N LEU A 312 -8.83 15.43 6.52
CA LEU A 312 -9.37 14.36 7.35
C LEU A 312 -8.61 13.06 7.09
N SER A 313 -8.35 12.80 5.81
CA SER A 313 -7.49 11.75 5.29
C SER A 313 -6.01 12.15 5.26
N ASN A 314 -5.60 13.20 6.00
CA ASN A 314 -4.24 13.77 6.03
C ASN A 314 -3.14 12.78 6.50
N ASN A 315 -3.48 11.50 6.58
CA ASN A 315 -2.63 10.34 6.66
C ASN A 315 -3.13 9.34 5.59
N HIS A 316 -2.63 9.47 4.34
CA HIS A 316 -2.81 8.49 3.26
C HIS A 316 -3.24 7.13 3.80
N ILE A 317 -4.46 6.71 3.47
CA ILE A 317 -4.94 5.41 3.90
C ILE A 317 -4.09 4.39 3.15
N TYR A 318 -3.19 3.70 3.86
CA TYR A 318 -2.12 2.93 3.22
C TYR A 318 -2.65 1.83 2.28
N TRP A 319 -3.89 1.39 2.51
CA TRP A 319 -4.55 0.37 1.71
C TRP A 319 -5.46 0.93 0.62
N GLU A 320 -5.79 2.23 0.65
CA GLU A 320 -6.67 2.85 -0.33
C GLU A 320 -5.88 3.28 -1.57
N GLU A 321 -6.52 3.21 -2.73
CA GLU A 321 -5.91 3.63 -3.98
C GLU A 321 -5.74 5.13 -4.06
N SER A 322 -4.53 5.52 -4.50
CA SER A 322 -4.23 6.91 -4.79
C SER A 322 -5.15 7.38 -5.91
N GLN A 323 -6.01 8.33 -5.59
CA GLN A 323 -6.97 8.90 -6.55
C GLN A 323 -6.28 9.65 -7.70
N TRP A 324 -4.97 9.89 -7.61
CA TRP A 324 -4.15 10.44 -8.67
C TRP A 324 -3.87 9.44 -9.80
N LEU A 325 -3.94 8.13 -9.51
CA LEU A 325 -3.59 7.06 -10.45
C LEU A 325 -4.77 6.57 -11.28
N THR A 326 -6.00 6.86 -10.86
CA THR A 326 -7.20 6.37 -11.56
C THR A 326 -7.34 7.01 -12.94
N ARG A 327 -7.88 6.28 -13.91
CA ARG A 327 -8.10 6.78 -15.27
C ARG A 327 -9.58 6.91 -15.62
N TRP A 328 -9.93 7.84 -16.50
CA TRP A 328 -11.29 7.98 -16.99
C TRP A 328 -11.64 6.84 -17.95
N LYS A 329 -12.59 6.00 -17.54
CA LYS A 329 -13.24 4.99 -18.37
C LYS A 329 -14.60 5.55 -18.84
N PRO A 330 -14.73 5.95 -20.12
CA PRO A 330 -15.96 6.56 -20.61
C PRO A 330 -17.15 5.62 -20.50
N GLY A 331 -18.34 6.18 -20.30
CA GLY A 331 -19.58 5.41 -20.30
C GLY A 331 -19.85 4.71 -21.65
N LYS A 332 -20.60 3.62 -21.56
CA LYS A 332 -20.96 2.72 -22.66
C LYS A 332 -22.48 2.62 -22.79
N GLU A 333 -22.96 2.84 -24.01
CA GLU A 333 -24.35 2.63 -24.38
C GLU A 333 -24.57 1.16 -24.76
N ILE A 334 -25.70 0.61 -24.33
CA ILE A 334 -26.12 -0.77 -24.58
C ILE A 334 -27.15 -0.77 -25.70
N ILE A 335 -26.94 -1.65 -26.67
CA ILE A 335 -27.72 -1.71 -27.92
C ILE A 335 -28.96 -2.62 -27.74
N ASN A 336 -29.09 -3.32 -26.61
CA ASN A 336 -30.27 -4.10 -26.25
C ASN A 336 -31.45 -3.20 -25.84
N PRO A 337 -32.63 -3.27 -26.48
CA PRO A 337 -33.80 -2.48 -26.10
C PRO A 337 -34.44 -2.96 -24.77
N PRO A 338 -34.85 -2.05 -23.86
CA PRO A 338 -34.71 -0.58 -23.97
C PRO A 338 -33.24 -0.16 -23.84
N ILE A 339 -32.82 0.85 -24.62
CA ILE A 339 -31.43 1.36 -24.59
C ILE A 339 -31.04 1.72 -23.16
N GLU A 340 -30.03 1.03 -22.63
CA GLU A 340 -29.44 1.27 -21.32
C GLU A 340 -28.08 1.96 -21.44
N PHE A 341 -27.62 2.60 -20.35
CA PHE A 341 -26.34 3.30 -20.33
C PHE A 341 -25.54 2.96 -19.08
N TYR A 342 -24.39 2.33 -19.27
CA TYR A 342 -23.39 2.19 -18.23
C TYR A 342 -22.59 3.48 -18.10
N SER A 343 -22.74 4.06 -16.93
CA SER A 343 -22.12 5.28 -16.48
C SER A 343 -20.59 5.22 -16.50
N GLY A 344 -19.94 6.25 -17.07
CA GLY A 344 -18.48 6.36 -17.00
C GLY A 344 -17.98 6.63 -15.59
N GLN A 345 -16.75 6.20 -15.31
CA GLN A 345 -16.13 6.32 -14.00
C GLN A 345 -14.62 6.57 -14.08
N PHE A 346 -14.06 7.10 -13.01
CA PHE A 346 -12.61 7.05 -12.80
C PHE A 346 -12.28 5.70 -12.16
N ASP A 347 -11.47 4.92 -12.85
CA ASP A 347 -11.24 3.50 -12.63
C ASP A 347 -9.81 3.27 -12.14
N ASP A 348 -9.64 2.40 -11.15
CA ASP A 348 -8.36 2.07 -10.52
C ASP A 348 -8.01 0.58 -10.60
N ASP A 349 -8.82 -0.25 -11.27
CA ASP A 349 -8.65 -1.70 -11.38
C ASP A 349 -7.21 -2.09 -11.77
N LEU A 350 -6.66 -1.44 -12.80
CA LEU A 350 -5.31 -1.73 -13.29
C LEU A 350 -4.21 -1.13 -12.41
N ALA A 351 -4.46 0.00 -11.75
CA ALA A 351 -3.52 0.57 -10.79
C ALA A 351 -3.41 -0.28 -9.52
N TRP A 352 -4.52 -0.88 -9.09
CA TRP A 352 -4.58 -1.81 -7.97
C TRP A 352 -3.73 -3.05 -8.21
N ILE A 353 -3.87 -3.64 -9.42
CA ILE A 353 -3.18 -4.86 -9.82
C ILE A 353 -1.69 -4.58 -10.06
N ALA A 354 -1.34 -3.44 -10.69
CA ALA A 354 0.02 -3.09 -11.09
C ALA A 354 0.90 -2.65 -9.90
N ARG A 355 1.36 -3.59 -9.07
CA ARG A 355 2.29 -3.35 -7.96
C ARG A 355 3.50 -4.28 -8.01
N ASP A 356 4.66 -3.77 -7.61
CA ASP A 356 5.85 -4.60 -7.40
C ASP A 356 5.79 -5.34 -6.04
N SER A 357 6.77 -6.21 -5.78
CA SER A 357 6.92 -6.94 -4.51
C SER A 357 7.08 -6.07 -3.26
N THR A 358 7.43 -4.80 -3.41
CA THR A 358 7.52 -3.86 -2.29
C THR A 358 6.19 -3.16 -2.00
N GLY A 359 5.16 -3.43 -2.81
CA GLY A 359 3.86 -2.77 -2.75
C GLY A 359 3.83 -1.44 -3.50
N THR A 360 4.92 -1.09 -4.20
CA THR A 360 5.01 0.15 -4.96
C THR A 360 4.10 0.03 -6.18
N ARG A 361 3.18 0.97 -6.33
CA ARG A 361 2.32 1.06 -7.51
C ARG A 361 3.13 1.43 -8.75
N LEU A 362 2.85 0.75 -9.85
CA LEU A 362 3.57 0.85 -11.10
C LEU A 362 2.78 1.60 -12.18
N THR A 363 1.62 2.15 -11.83
CA THR A 363 0.99 3.22 -12.60
C THR A 363 1.81 4.49 -12.39
N PHE A 364 2.31 5.03 -13.50
CA PHE A 364 3.19 6.18 -13.49
C PHE A 364 2.39 7.49 -13.53
N LEU A 365 3.02 8.56 -13.08
CA LEU A 365 2.59 9.92 -13.29
C LEU A 365 3.55 10.61 -14.26
N ARG A 366 3.00 11.42 -15.16
CA ARG A 366 3.75 12.39 -15.96
C ARG A 366 3.21 13.79 -15.70
N GLY A 367 4.06 14.76 -15.45
CA GLY A 367 3.60 16.03 -14.94
C GLY A 367 4.66 17.01 -14.47
N ILE A 368 4.20 17.99 -13.71
CA ILE A 368 4.98 19.09 -13.16
C ILE A 368 4.54 19.33 -11.71
N ASN A 369 5.50 19.48 -10.82
CA ASN A 369 5.29 19.97 -9.47
C ASN A 369 6.03 21.29 -9.29
N CYS A 370 5.39 22.23 -8.62
CA CYS A 370 5.96 23.53 -8.31
C CYS A 370 5.71 23.84 -6.83
N SER A 371 6.70 24.40 -6.16
CA SER A 371 6.53 24.98 -4.84
C SER A 371 7.22 26.34 -4.75
N PHE A 372 6.59 27.25 -4.03
CA PHE A 372 7.10 28.57 -3.77
C PHE A 372 6.85 28.91 -2.30
N ASN A 373 7.91 29.16 -1.54
CA ASN A 373 7.85 29.43 -0.11
C ASN A 373 8.55 30.75 0.18
N GLN A 374 7.92 31.62 0.97
CA GLN A 374 8.51 32.88 1.39
C GLN A 374 8.73 32.93 2.91
N PRO A 375 9.75 33.68 3.38
CA PRO A 375 10.02 33.83 4.81
C PRO A 375 8.87 34.43 5.63
N ASN A 376 7.95 35.17 4.99
CA ASN A 376 6.76 35.76 5.62
C ASN A 376 5.66 34.72 5.95
N GLY A 377 5.90 33.43 5.69
CA GLY A 377 4.95 32.35 5.93
C GLY A 377 3.92 32.15 4.82
N PHE A 378 4.14 32.74 3.64
CA PHE A 378 3.42 32.38 2.42
C PHE A 378 4.02 31.10 1.81
N SER A 379 3.15 30.16 1.43
CA SER A 379 3.53 28.99 0.65
C SER A 379 2.50 28.70 -0.45
N LEU A 380 2.97 28.40 -1.64
CA LEU A 380 2.19 27.91 -2.77
C LEU A 380 2.78 26.56 -3.19
N GLN A 381 1.92 25.56 -3.38
CA GLN A 381 2.27 24.26 -3.93
C GLN A 381 1.31 23.95 -5.07
N ALA A 382 1.81 23.46 -6.19
CA ALA A 382 1.00 23.06 -7.32
C ALA A 382 1.52 21.76 -7.92
N ALA A 383 0.61 20.87 -8.28
CA ALA A 383 0.90 19.63 -8.98
C ALA A 383 -0.07 19.48 -10.16
N PHE A 384 0.48 19.19 -11.33
CA PHE A 384 -0.25 18.95 -12.58
C PHE A 384 0.23 17.64 -13.14
N ASN A 385 -0.65 16.64 -13.30
CA ASN A 385 -0.20 15.36 -13.84
C ASN A 385 -1.29 14.60 -14.60
N SER A 386 -0.84 13.57 -15.30
CA SER A 386 -1.66 12.60 -15.98
C SER A 386 -1.16 11.20 -15.59
N PRO A 387 -2.04 10.31 -15.12
CA PRO A 387 -1.66 8.92 -14.87
C PRO A 387 -1.42 8.17 -16.16
N GLN A 388 -0.51 7.21 -16.11
CA GLN A 388 -0.19 6.30 -17.19
C GLN A 388 -0.04 4.88 -16.65
N GLU A 389 -0.93 3.98 -17.09
CA GLU A 389 -0.82 2.56 -16.76
C GLU A 389 0.33 1.88 -17.51
N LEU A 390 0.76 0.72 -17.00
CA LEU A 390 1.84 -0.08 -17.61
C LEU A 390 1.58 -0.46 -19.08
N TRP A 391 0.32 -0.73 -19.45
CA TRP A 391 -0.06 -1.19 -20.79
C TRP A 391 -0.40 -0.06 -21.75
N GLN A 392 -0.46 1.17 -21.27
CA GLN A 392 -0.87 2.34 -22.02
C GLN A 392 0.28 2.90 -22.88
N ASP A 393 0.00 3.26 -24.12
CA ASP A 393 1.00 3.98 -24.94
C ASP A 393 1.24 5.38 -24.37
N TYR A 394 2.47 5.87 -24.45
CA TYR A 394 2.83 7.14 -23.81
C TYR A 394 2.02 8.33 -24.36
N GLU A 395 1.57 8.28 -25.61
CA GLU A 395 0.77 9.33 -26.24
C GLU A 395 -0.71 9.29 -25.83
N GLU A 396 -1.20 8.17 -25.31
CA GLU A 396 -2.59 8.09 -24.87
C GLU A 396 -2.81 8.98 -23.64
N PHE A 397 -3.86 9.79 -23.70
CA PHE A 397 -4.21 10.75 -22.66
C PHE A 397 -5.71 10.76 -22.45
N ASP A 398 -6.14 10.29 -21.29
CA ASP A 398 -7.57 10.28 -20.91
C ASP A 398 -7.83 11.00 -19.60
N THR A 399 -6.81 11.33 -18.81
CA THR A 399 -6.99 11.86 -17.46
C THR A 399 -5.97 12.94 -17.17
N PHE A 400 -6.44 14.03 -16.58
CA PHE A 400 -5.61 15.15 -16.15
C PHE A 400 -6.02 15.63 -14.77
N ASN A 401 -5.06 15.68 -13.87
CA ASN A 401 -5.23 16.07 -12.49
C ASN A 401 -4.51 17.39 -12.23
N THR A 402 -5.10 18.20 -11.37
CA THR A 402 -4.50 19.45 -10.89
C THR A 402 -4.80 19.59 -9.41
N ALA A 403 -3.80 19.97 -8.62
CA ALA A 403 -3.99 20.42 -7.25
C ALA A 403 -3.14 21.66 -7.01
N ILE A 404 -3.74 22.71 -6.45
CA ILE A 404 -3.07 23.97 -6.12
C ILE A 404 -3.42 24.31 -4.66
N ARG A 405 -2.42 24.39 -3.81
CA ARG A 405 -2.54 24.69 -2.38
C ARG A 405 -1.82 25.99 -2.05
N LEU A 406 -2.55 26.93 -1.47
CA LEU A 406 -2.02 28.18 -0.92
C LEU A 406 -2.13 28.14 0.59
N LYS A 407 -1.11 28.62 1.31
CA LYS A 407 -1.17 28.89 2.75
C LYS A 407 -0.49 30.22 3.06
N GLN A 408 -1.06 30.97 3.98
CA GLN A 408 -0.51 32.20 4.51
C GLN A 408 -0.59 32.16 6.03
N ARG A 409 0.55 32.33 6.69
CA ARG A 409 0.60 32.60 8.13
C ARG A 409 0.39 34.09 8.39
N ILE A 410 -0.59 34.45 9.22
CA ILE A 410 -0.90 35.85 9.58
C ILE A 410 -0.60 36.02 11.07
N GLY A 411 0.50 36.73 11.36
CA GLY A 411 1.03 36.83 12.71
C GLY A 411 1.45 35.46 13.29
N GLU A 412 1.45 35.33 14.60
CA GLU A 412 1.93 34.10 15.25
C GLU A 412 0.84 33.04 15.45
N LYS A 413 -0.43 33.43 15.40
CA LYS A 413 -1.58 32.67 15.91
C LYS A 413 -2.60 32.23 14.84
N PHE A 414 -2.43 32.61 13.59
CA PHE A 414 -3.42 32.34 12.55
C PHE A 414 -2.78 31.85 11.25
N ILE A 415 -3.40 30.86 10.63
CA ILE A 415 -3.06 30.35 9.29
C ILE A 415 -4.35 30.34 8.48
N LEU A 416 -4.27 30.89 7.26
CA LEU A 416 -5.31 30.76 6.25
C LEU A 416 -4.77 29.90 5.11
N GLY A 417 -5.60 28.99 4.61
CA GLY A 417 -5.30 28.11 3.50
C GLY A 417 -6.42 28.11 2.46
N GLY A 418 -6.03 27.83 1.22
CA GLY A 418 -6.95 27.60 0.13
C GLY A 418 -6.46 26.43 -0.71
N LEU A 419 -7.39 25.63 -1.21
CA LEU A 419 -7.12 24.51 -2.09
C LEU A 419 -8.05 24.55 -3.29
N TYR A 420 -7.48 24.31 -4.46
CA TYR A 420 -8.22 23.99 -5.67
C TYR A 420 -7.75 22.65 -6.19
N THR A 421 -8.68 21.76 -6.51
CA THR A 421 -8.38 20.53 -7.24
C THR A 421 -9.27 20.38 -8.46
N SER A 422 -8.74 19.73 -9.49
CA SER A 422 -9.52 19.31 -10.64
C SER A 422 -9.08 17.95 -11.14
N LYS A 423 -10.05 17.14 -11.54
CA LYS A 423 -9.84 15.84 -12.18
C LYS A 423 -10.67 15.78 -13.45
N LEU A 424 -10.01 15.74 -14.59
CA LEU A 424 -10.61 15.82 -15.91
C LEU A 424 -10.46 14.48 -16.62
N GLY A 425 -11.53 14.02 -17.25
CA GLY A 425 -11.56 12.81 -18.06
C GLY A 425 -11.83 13.13 -19.53
N TYR A 426 -11.14 12.47 -20.46
CA TYR A 426 -11.22 12.71 -21.90
C TYR A 426 -11.63 11.45 -22.65
N LYS A 427 -12.50 11.61 -23.65
CA LYS A 427 -12.90 10.57 -24.60
C LYS A 427 -12.56 11.04 -26.00
N LYS A 428 -11.61 10.37 -26.67
CA LYS A 428 -11.15 10.72 -28.03
C LYS A 428 -10.78 12.22 -28.16
N GLY A 429 -10.01 12.74 -27.19
CA GLY A 429 -9.56 14.13 -27.16
C GLY A 429 -10.61 15.17 -26.72
N ARG A 430 -11.87 14.77 -26.46
CA ARG A 430 -12.91 15.68 -25.93
C ARG A 430 -13.10 15.49 -24.44
N LEU A 431 -13.31 16.59 -23.71
CA LEU A 431 -13.59 16.56 -22.28
C LEU A 431 -14.93 15.87 -22.00
N ASP A 432 -14.87 14.71 -21.36
CA ASP A 432 -16.01 13.84 -21.09
C ASP A 432 -16.39 13.82 -19.60
N ALA A 433 -15.41 13.97 -18.70
CA ALA A 433 -15.65 14.12 -17.27
C ALA A 433 -14.91 15.33 -16.70
N SER A 434 -15.48 15.95 -15.65
CA SER A 434 -14.79 16.95 -14.84
C SER A 434 -15.29 16.92 -13.41
N ASN A 435 -14.36 16.85 -12.47
CA ASN A 435 -14.58 17.16 -11.08
C ASN A 435 -13.75 18.41 -10.74
N PHE A 436 -14.38 19.42 -10.14
CA PHE A 436 -13.72 20.61 -9.63
C PHE A 436 -14.06 20.78 -8.15
N VAL A 437 -13.07 21.07 -7.33
CA VAL A 437 -13.22 21.31 -5.90
C VAL A 437 -12.52 22.60 -5.52
N TRP A 438 -13.21 23.40 -4.72
CA TRP A 438 -12.64 24.56 -4.05
C TRP A 438 -12.80 24.38 -2.56
N ALA A 439 -11.73 24.61 -1.80
CA ALA A 439 -11.77 24.56 -0.36
C ALA A 439 -11.00 25.74 0.26
N LEU A 440 -11.48 26.14 1.43
CA LEU A 440 -10.85 27.13 2.29
C LEU A 440 -10.70 26.51 3.67
N ASP A 441 -9.53 26.68 4.26
CA ASP A 441 -9.24 26.20 5.60
C ASP A 441 -8.56 27.28 6.43
N SER A 442 -8.76 27.22 7.74
CA SER A 442 -8.09 28.10 8.68
C SER A 442 -7.73 27.36 9.95
N SER A 443 -6.63 27.80 10.56
CA SER A 443 -6.24 27.36 11.89
C SER A 443 -5.93 28.58 12.76
N TRP A 444 -6.50 28.58 13.95
CA TRP A 444 -6.37 29.67 14.90
C TRP A 444 -5.96 29.12 16.27
N GLN A 445 -4.97 29.75 16.90
CA GLN A 445 -4.55 29.44 18.26
C GLN A 445 -4.75 30.67 19.15
N PRO A 446 -5.95 30.88 19.72
CA PRO A 446 -6.23 32.05 20.56
C PRO A 446 -5.34 32.11 21.81
N PHE A 447 -5.16 30.95 22.47
CA PHE A 447 -4.38 30.77 23.69
C PHE A 447 -3.37 29.64 23.52
N GLU A 448 -2.32 29.62 24.33
CA GLU A 448 -1.44 28.44 24.40
C GLU A 448 -2.30 27.19 24.63
N SER A 449 -2.00 26.13 23.89
CA SER A 449 -2.64 24.82 23.97
C SER A 449 -4.10 24.68 23.53
N LEU A 450 -4.75 25.75 23.06
CA LEU A 450 -6.10 25.70 22.47
C LEU A 450 -6.03 26.06 20.97
N GLY A 451 -6.43 25.12 20.12
CA GLY A 451 -6.49 25.29 18.67
C GLY A 451 -7.92 25.17 18.15
N VAL A 452 -8.27 26.00 17.18
CA VAL A 452 -9.50 25.93 16.40
C VAL A 452 -9.13 25.70 14.95
N ARG A 453 -9.83 24.79 14.28
CA ARG A 453 -9.71 24.54 12.84
C ARG A 453 -11.08 24.59 12.19
N PHE A 454 -11.16 25.27 11.07
CA PHE A 454 -12.37 25.38 10.27
C PHE A 454 -12.01 25.13 8.81
N GLU A 455 -12.74 24.23 8.15
CA GLU A 455 -12.54 23.86 6.76
C GLU A 455 -13.89 23.77 6.06
N ILE A 456 -13.96 24.32 4.85
CA ILE A 456 -15.15 24.29 3.99
C ILE A 456 -14.73 23.92 2.58
N ALA A 457 -15.48 23.04 1.94
CA ALA A 457 -15.25 22.63 0.57
C ALA A 457 -16.56 22.59 -0.22
N THR A 458 -16.47 22.88 -1.52
CA THR A 458 -17.56 22.70 -2.47
C THR A 458 -17.04 22.06 -3.74
N SER A 459 -17.85 21.18 -4.33
CA SER A 459 -17.49 20.39 -5.51
C SER A 459 -18.54 20.49 -6.61
N ARG A 460 -18.07 20.41 -7.86
CA ARG A 460 -18.92 20.29 -9.05
C ARG A 460 -18.39 19.15 -9.90
N ASN A 461 -19.17 18.08 -10.01
CA ASN A 461 -18.87 16.94 -10.84
C ASN A 461 -19.81 16.90 -12.06
N CYS A 462 -19.27 16.54 -13.22
CA CYS A 462 -20.01 16.29 -14.43
C CYS A 462 -19.38 15.13 -15.19
N GLN A 463 -20.15 14.10 -15.49
CA GLN A 463 -19.71 12.87 -16.16
C GLN A 463 -20.45 12.69 -17.48
N ASP A 464 -19.85 11.90 -18.38
CA ASP A 464 -20.40 11.49 -19.68
C ASP A 464 -20.87 12.67 -20.55
N LYS A 465 -20.13 13.79 -20.51
CA LYS A 465 -20.47 15.06 -21.20
C LYS A 465 -20.59 14.91 -22.71
N THR A 466 -19.92 13.91 -23.29
CA THR A 466 -19.95 13.65 -24.73
C THR A 466 -21.15 12.80 -25.16
N THR A 467 -22.04 12.44 -24.24
CA THR A 467 -23.21 11.60 -24.47
C THR A 467 -24.51 12.32 -24.08
N ASN A 468 -25.65 11.75 -24.45
CA ASN A 468 -26.97 12.22 -24.01
C ASN A 468 -27.26 11.90 -22.52
N PHE A 469 -26.46 11.02 -21.90
CA PHE A 469 -26.60 10.58 -20.51
C PHE A 469 -25.76 11.41 -19.54
N LYS A 470 -25.50 12.67 -19.88
CA LYS A 470 -24.69 13.60 -19.08
C LYS A 470 -25.27 13.75 -17.67
N ARG A 471 -24.46 13.45 -16.67
CA ARG A 471 -24.83 13.59 -15.24
C ARG A 471 -24.08 14.73 -14.60
N LYS A 472 -24.74 15.45 -13.70
CA LYS A 472 -24.15 16.54 -12.90
C LYS A 472 -24.44 16.28 -11.43
N LYS A 473 -23.41 16.40 -10.60
CA LYS A 473 -23.52 16.33 -9.15
C LYS A 473 -22.81 17.54 -8.53
N ARG A 474 -23.30 17.98 -7.38
CA ARG A 474 -22.63 18.94 -6.51
C ARG A 474 -22.59 18.33 -5.12
N GLY A 475 -21.63 18.77 -4.32
CA GLY A 475 -21.57 18.41 -2.92
C GLY A 475 -20.76 19.43 -2.15
N ASN A 476 -21.18 19.68 -0.92
CA ASN A 476 -20.47 20.53 0.01
C ASN A 476 -19.90 19.68 1.14
N ALA A 477 -18.93 20.25 1.84
CA ALA A 477 -18.36 19.63 2.99
C ALA A 477 -17.89 20.68 3.99
N TYR A 478 -18.02 20.37 5.28
CA TYR A 478 -17.69 21.27 6.38
C TYR A 478 -16.97 20.47 7.46
N TYR A 479 -15.95 21.08 8.05
CA TYR A 479 -15.28 20.53 9.21
C TYR A 479 -14.93 21.64 10.21
N LEU A 480 -15.30 21.43 11.46
CA LEU A 480 -14.93 22.28 12.59
C LEU A 480 -14.30 21.40 13.67
N SER A 481 -13.15 21.82 14.19
CA SER A 481 -12.49 21.12 15.29
C SER A 481 -11.98 22.09 16.34
N LEU A 482 -12.38 21.86 17.58
CA LEU A 482 -11.82 22.48 18.77
C LEU A 482 -10.87 21.50 19.44
N LEU A 483 -9.61 21.88 19.56
CA LEU A 483 -8.55 21.04 20.09
C LEU A 483 -7.91 21.66 21.33
N LYS A 484 -7.79 20.88 22.40
CA LYS A 484 -7.08 21.25 23.62
C LYS A 484 -5.97 20.25 23.87
N SER A 485 -4.77 20.70 24.24
CA SER A 485 -3.63 19.83 24.56
C SER A 485 -2.95 20.26 25.85
N SER A 486 -2.03 19.45 26.37
CA SER A 486 -1.02 19.90 27.33
C SER A 486 0.16 20.63 26.66
N GLN A 487 0.31 20.48 25.33
CA GLN A 487 1.34 21.19 24.56
C GLN A 487 0.96 22.63 24.28
N LYS A 488 1.93 23.54 24.34
CA LYS A 488 1.72 24.97 24.12
C LYS A 488 1.41 25.32 22.66
N GLU A 489 2.09 24.69 21.71
CA GLU A 489 1.98 25.00 20.28
C GLU A 489 1.16 23.94 19.53
N VAL A 490 -0.06 24.32 19.15
CA VAL A 490 -1.04 23.47 18.45
C VAL A 490 -1.52 24.08 17.12
N LEU A 491 -1.06 25.28 16.77
CA LEU A 491 -1.41 25.97 15.53
C LEU A 491 -1.08 25.09 14.31
N GLY A 492 -2.04 24.96 13.40
CA GLY A 492 -1.89 24.20 12.15
C GLY A 492 -1.87 22.68 12.30
N LYS A 493 -1.84 22.15 13.53
CA LYS A 493 -1.71 20.71 13.79
C LYS A 493 -3.07 20.00 13.82
N GLY A 494 -3.10 18.77 13.32
CA GLY A 494 -4.22 17.82 13.51
C GLY A 494 -4.19 17.14 14.89
N TYR A 495 -5.28 16.51 15.30
CA TYR A 495 -5.34 15.79 16.58
C TYR A 495 -4.31 14.65 16.67
N TYR A 496 -4.09 13.93 15.57
CA TYR A 496 -3.13 12.82 15.50
C TYR A 496 -1.67 13.30 15.34
N GLU A 497 -1.44 14.54 14.91
CA GLU A 497 -0.10 15.14 14.78
C GLU A 497 0.46 15.59 16.14
N ILE A 498 -0.39 15.66 17.18
CA ILE A 498 -0.02 16.09 18.52
C ILE A 498 0.32 14.86 19.37
N ASN A 499 1.62 14.66 19.59
CA ASN A 499 2.18 13.51 20.29
C ASN A 499 3.07 13.95 21.46
N PRO A 500 3.08 13.23 22.59
CA PRO A 500 3.85 13.62 23.79
C PRO A 500 5.34 13.83 23.49
N GLN A 501 5.87 15.00 23.85
CA GLN A 501 7.29 15.33 23.67
C GLN A 501 8.13 15.04 24.93
N ASP A 502 7.59 15.35 26.10
CA ASP A 502 8.25 15.15 27.40
C ASP A 502 7.87 13.82 28.04
N LYS A 503 8.48 13.45 29.17
CA LYS A 503 8.14 12.24 29.96
C LYS A 503 6.97 12.42 30.94
N GLY A 504 6.43 13.63 31.10
CA GLY A 504 5.34 13.93 32.04
C GLY A 504 3.96 13.47 31.56
N VAL A 505 2.93 13.66 32.38
CA VAL A 505 1.54 13.39 31.96
C VAL A 505 1.21 14.20 30.71
N PHE A 506 0.59 13.56 29.73
CA PHE A 506 0.18 14.18 28.48
C PHE A 506 -1.33 14.03 28.32
N TYR A 507 -2.01 15.08 27.88
CA TYR A 507 -3.41 14.98 27.52
C TYR A 507 -3.71 15.77 26.24
N LYS A 508 -4.70 15.29 25.48
CA LYS A 508 -5.32 16.03 24.38
C LYS A 508 -6.79 15.69 24.24
N MET A 509 -7.57 16.67 23.83
CA MET A 509 -9.01 16.56 23.62
C MET A 509 -9.37 17.20 22.28
N ARG A 510 -10.32 16.61 21.57
CA ARG A 510 -10.93 17.15 20.35
C ARG A 510 -12.43 17.04 20.44
N LEU A 511 -13.11 18.16 20.23
CA LEU A 511 -14.52 18.20 19.83
C LEU A 511 -14.56 18.53 18.34
N MET A 512 -15.27 17.75 17.54
CA MET A 512 -15.36 17.93 16.09
C MET A 512 -16.79 17.84 15.57
N PHE A 513 -17.03 18.56 14.48
CA PHE A 513 -18.25 18.52 13.68
C PHE A 513 -17.83 18.37 12.22
N ALA A 514 -18.42 17.40 11.52
CA ALA A 514 -18.13 17.15 10.11
C ALA A 514 -19.43 16.89 9.34
N HIS A 515 -19.46 17.36 8.09
CA HIS A 515 -20.50 17.09 7.11
C HIS A 515 -19.85 16.85 5.75
N LEU A 516 -20.29 15.84 5.01
CA LEU A 516 -19.74 15.51 3.70
C LEU A 516 -20.83 14.96 2.76
N ASP A 517 -21.07 15.64 1.63
CA ASP A 517 -22.05 15.18 0.63
C ASP A 517 -21.49 14.19 -0.41
N SER A 518 -20.24 14.41 -0.86
CA SER A 518 -19.65 13.66 -1.99
C SER A 518 -18.13 13.71 -2.02
N SER A 519 -17.52 12.75 -2.73
CA SER A 519 -16.05 12.66 -2.89
C SER A 519 -15.45 13.85 -3.69
N PRO A 520 -14.26 14.38 -3.28
CA PRO A 520 -13.53 15.44 -3.96
C PRO A 520 -12.76 15.02 -5.24
N GLY A 521 -12.82 13.75 -5.66
CA GLY A 521 -12.23 13.28 -6.91
C GLY A 521 -10.72 12.99 -6.89
N LEU A 522 -9.89 13.81 -6.22
CA LEU A 522 -8.45 13.51 -5.95
C LEU A 522 -8.19 12.99 -4.53
N SER A 523 -9.22 12.91 -3.72
CA SER A 523 -9.18 12.30 -2.39
C SER A 523 -10.45 11.49 -2.18
N THR A 524 -10.42 10.63 -1.18
CA THR A 524 -11.48 9.66 -0.88
C THR A 524 -11.60 9.52 0.62
N TYR A 525 -12.82 9.18 1.03
CA TYR A 525 -13.21 9.07 2.43
C TYR A 525 -13.99 7.76 2.69
N ILE A 526 -13.88 6.81 1.75
CA ILE A 526 -14.65 5.57 1.77
C ILE A 526 -14.11 4.64 2.86
N GLU A 527 -12.79 4.65 3.09
CA GLU A 527 -12.13 3.72 4.01
C GLU A 527 -11.39 4.43 5.15
N THR A 528 -11.98 5.50 5.72
CA THR A 528 -11.46 6.19 6.91
C THR A 528 -11.42 5.33 8.18
N ARG A 529 -11.86 4.06 8.10
CA ARG A 529 -11.88 3.10 9.21
C ARG A 529 -11.67 1.67 8.73
N HIS A 530 -10.95 0.87 9.53
CA HIS A 530 -10.87 -0.59 9.35
C HIS A 530 -11.48 -1.33 10.56
N ASP A 531 -12.69 -0.90 10.96
CA ASP A 531 -13.37 -1.37 12.17
C ASP A 531 -13.49 -2.90 12.21
N ARG A 532 -13.64 -3.60 11.08
CA ARG A 532 -13.75 -5.07 11.05
C ARG A 532 -12.56 -5.80 11.68
N PHE A 533 -11.35 -5.26 11.56
CA PHE A 533 -10.16 -5.85 12.17
C PHE A 533 -10.08 -5.50 13.66
N TRP A 534 -10.30 -4.22 13.99
CA TRP A 534 -10.09 -3.65 15.34
C TRP A 534 -11.23 -3.87 16.32
N SER A 535 -12.47 -3.97 15.84
CA SER A 535 -13.67 -4.13 16.68
C SER A 535 -13.85 -5.56 17.19
N ARG A 536 -13.22 -6.55 16.54
CA ARG A 536 -13.46 -7.98 16.80
C ARG A 536 -12.53 -8.60 17.83
N HIS A 537 -11.55 -7.87 18.37
CA HIS A 537 -10.52 -8.43 19.24
C HIS A 537 -10.17 -7.51 20.42
N LEU A 538 -10.08 -8.09 21.61
CA LEU A 538 -9.43 -7.46 22.76
C LEU A 538 -7.91 -7.51 22.52
N HIS A 539 -7.29 -6.34 22.30
CA HIS A 539 -5.85 -6.24 22.09
C HIS A 539 -5.15 -5.81 23.39
N PHE A 540 -4.27 -6.67 23.90
CA PHE A 540 -3.46 -6.39 25.11
C PHE A 540 -2.06 -5.82 24.79
N GLY A 541 -1.79 -5.48 23.53
CA GLY A 541 -0.51 -4.93 23.06
C GLY A 541 -0.59 -4.35 21.65
N LYS A 542 0.50 -3.71 21.18
CA LYS A 542 0.60 -3.27 19.79
C LYS A 542 0.53 -4.51 18.87
N PRO A 543 -0.42 -4.56 17.94
CA PRO A 543 -0.74 -5.73 17.12
C PRO A 543 0.36 -6.06 16.10
N PHE A 544 1.15 -5.06 15.69
CA PHE A 544 2.38 -5.22 14.91
C PHE A 544 3.29 -4.00 15.14
N GLU A 545 4.60 -4.20 15.35
CA GLU A 545 5.58 -3.08 15.40
C GLU A 545 6.02 -2.66 13.99
N TYR A 546 6.17 -3.62 13.06
CA TYR A 546 6.62 -3.40 11.69
C TYR A 546 6.02 -4.44 10.73
N TYR A 547 5.60 -4.01 9.54
CA TYR A 547 5.42 -4.86 8.36
C TYR A 547 6.66 -4.69 7.47
N TYR A 548 7.29 -5.78 7.04
CA TYR A 548 8.49 -5.75 6.20
C TYR A 548 8.14 -6.21 4.78
N ALA A 549 8.56 -5.45 3.76
CA ALA A 549 8.69 -5.98 2.40
C ALA A 549 10.19 -6.03 2.06
N GLY A 550 10.73 -7.25 1.97
CA GLY A 550 12.16 -7.49 1.74
C GLY A 550 12.98 -7.60 3.03
N PHE A 551 14.31 -7.65 2.90
CA PHE A 551 15.22 -7.99 4.01
C PHE A 551 15.52 -6.85 4.99
N TYR A 552 15.34 -5.58 4.61
CA TYR A 552 15.97 -4.47 5.32
C TYR A 552 15.07 -3.25 5.63
N GLU A 553 13.90 -3.11 5.00
CA GLU A 553 13.06 -1.92 5.16
C GLU A 553 11.63 -2.28 5.60
N PRO A 554 11.16 -1.77 6.75
CA PRO A 554 9.76 -1.89 7.12
C PRO A 554 8.93 -0.98 6.20
N THR A 555 7.94 -1.55 5.52
CA THR A 555 7.01 -0.83 4.64
C THR A 555 5.83 -0.22 5.40
N LEU A 556 5.54 -0.68 6.62
CA LEU A 556 4.49 -0.12 7.47
C LEU A 556 4.88 -0.20 8.95
N LYS A 557 4.60 0.84 9.72
CA LYS A 557 4.77 0.89 11.18
C LYS A 557 3.43 0.99 11.89
N TRP A 558 3.41 0.67 13.18
CA TRP A 558 2.22 0.89 14.01
C TRP A 558 1.72 2.34 13.94
N GLU A 559 2.65 3.29 13.97
CA GLU A 559 2.30 4.72 13.96
C GLU A 559 1.59 5.13 12.66
N ASP A 560 1.83 4.42 11.55
CA ASP A 560 1.23 4.69 10.25
C ASP A 560 -0.25 4.30 10.19
N ILE A 561 -0.71 3.40 11.07
CA ILE A 561 -2.08 2.84 11.04
C ILE A 561 -2.88 3.10 12.32
N GLU A 562 -2.21 3.56 13.39
CA GLU A 562 -2.82 3.78 14.71
C GLU A 562 -4.06 4.68 14.63
N HIS A 563 -4.03 5.69 13.76
CA HIS A 563 -5.10 6.67 13.62
C HIS A 563 -6.38 6.10 12.94
N GLN A 564 -6.27 5.01 12.18
CA GLN A 564 -7.41 4.30 11.56
C GLN A 564 -7.97 3.19 12.45
N ARG A 565 -7.32 2.90 13.59
CA ARG A 565 -7.74 1.86 14.54
C ARG A 565 -9.17 2.06 15.01
N LEU A 566 -9.46 3.31 15.37
CA LEU A 566 -10.78 3.78 15.76
C LEU A 566 -11.10 4.91 14.80
N GLY A 567 -11.94 4.60 13.79
CA GLY A 567 -12.35 5.57 12.78
C GLY A 567 -12.89 6.86 13.38
N ASP A 568 -13.08 7.89 12.58
CA ASP A 568 -13.68 9.15 13.02
C ASP A 568 -15.19 9.22 12.69
N GLY A 569 -15.71 8.22 11.96
CA GLY A 569 -17.11 8.13 11.54
C GLY A 569 -17.43 8.95 10.29
N ILE A 570 -16.47 9.73 9.79
CA ILE A 570 -16.65 10.62 8.64
C ILE A 570 -16.61 9.80 7.36
N ASP A 571 -17.65 9.96 6.55
CA ASP A 571 -17.83 9.26 5.28
C ASP A 571 -18.83 10.07 4.43
N ILE A 572 -18.91 9.74 3.15
CA ILE A 572 -19.81 10.37 2.19
C ILE A 572 -21.26 10.16 2.62
N GLY A 573 -22.03 11.25 2.61
CA GLY A 573 -23.44 11.27 3.00
C GLY A 573 -23.66 11.18 4.50
N ARG A 574 -22.68 11.63 5.32
CA ARG A 574 -22.79 11.61 6.78
C ARG A 574 -22.57 12.95 7.45
N ASP A 575 -23.27 13.12 8.56
CA ASP A 575 -23.07 14.15 9.58
C ASP A 575 -22.47 13.50 10.82
N VAL A 576 -21.41 14.10 11.37
CA VAL A 576 -20.67 13.55 12.51
C VAL A 576 -20.44 14.61 13.56
N VAL A 577 -20.76 14.25 14.81
CA VAL A 577 -20.31 14.96 16.00
C VAL A 577 -19.44 14.01 16.81
N GLY A 578 -18.21 14.41 17.10
CA GLY A 578 -17.24 13.56 17.80
C GLY A 578 -16.58 14.26 18.97
N LEU A 579 -16.49 13.57 20.10
CA LEU A 579 -15.69 13.97 21.26
C LEU A 579 -14.66 12.89 21.53
N ARG A 580 -13.38 13.23 21.39
CA ARG A 580 -12.26 12.34 21.73
C ARG A 580 -11.36 12.97 22.77
N TRP A 581 -10.98 12.18 23.76
CA TRP A 581 -10.08 12.58 24.83
C TRP A 581 -9.05 11.48 25.07
N GLU A 582 -7.79 11.87 25.14
CA GLU A 582 -6.67 10.96 25.36
C GLU A 582 -5.81 11.52 26.48
N VAL A 583 -5.43 10.65 27.41
CA VAL A 583 -4.46 10.93 28.46
C VAL A 583 -3.44 9.82 28.47
N LYS A 584 -2.17 10.17 28.32
CA LYS A 584 -1.06 9.22 28.44
C LYS A 584 -0.31 9.42 29.75
N ARG A 585 0.21 8.32 30.27
CA ARG A 585 1.13 8.25 31.40
C ARG A 585 0.52 8.68 32.73
N LEU A 586 -0.73 8.34 32.97
CA LEU A 586 -1.34 8.40 34.30
C LEU A 586 -0.67 7.39 35.24
N PHE A 587 -0.77 7.65 36.54
CA PHE A 587 -0.25 6.78 37.61
C PHE A 587 1.21 6.34 37.39
N GLU A 588 2.13 7.30 37.20
CA GLU A 588 3.58 7.04 37.00
C GLU A 588 3.89 6.20 35.75
N ASN A 589 3.21 6.47 34.63
CA ASN A 589 3.33 5.72 33.36
C ASN A 589 2.69 4.32 33.36
N LYS A 590 1.75 4.04 34.27
CA LYS A 590 1.08 2.74 34.35
C LYS A 590 -0.23 2.67 33.56
N LEU A 591 -0.81 3.81 33.20
CA LEU A 591 -2.11 3.86 32.53
C LEU A 591 -2.16 4.91 31.41
N ASP A 592 -2.67 4.48 30.26
CA ASP A 592 -3.09 5.35 29.17
C ASP A 592 -4.61 5.20 29.02
N LEU A 593 -5.32 6.33 28.93
CA LEU A 593 -6.77 6.39 28.75
C LEU A 593 -7.09 6.99 27.38
N LEU A 594 -8.02 6.34 26.67
CA LEU A 594 -8.62 6.86 25.46
C LEU A 594 -10.14 6.77 25.61
N PHE A 595 -10.79 7.92 25.57
CA PHE A 595 -12.24 8.06 25.49
C PHE A 595 -12.60 8.61 24.11
N ASP A 596 -13.59 8.01 23.47
CA ASP A 596 -14.02 8.36 22.13
C ASP A 596 -15.52 8.13 22.03
N LEU A 597 -16.27 9.21 21.77
CA LEU A 597 -17.73 9.20 21.63
C LEU A 597 -18.08 9.84 20.30
N ARG A 598 -18.91 9.17 19.50
CA ARG A 598 -19.33 9.66 18.18
C ARG A 598 -20.83 9.50 17.99
N ASN A 599 -21.45 10.55 17.45
CA ASN A 599 -22.83 10.49 16.96
C ASN A 599 -22.82 10.70 15.44
N VAL A 600 -23.29 9.69 14.71
CA VAL A 600 -23.21 9.63 13.24
C VAL A 600 -24.60 9.45 12.64
N HIS A 601 -24.95 10.35 11.73
CA HIS A 601 -26.22 10.32 10.99
C HIS A 601 -25.95 10.28 9.49
N TYR A 602 -26.85 9.66 8.72
CA TYR A 602 -26.96 9.98 7.31
C TYR A 602 -27.45 11.43 7.14
N THR A 603 -27.03 12.09 6.06
CA THR A 603 -27.54 13.43 5.69
C THR A 603 -29.05 13.46 5.44
N ASN A 604 -29.70 12.31 5.27
CA ASN A 604 -31.16 12.17 5.22
C ASN A 604 -31.84 12.00 6.61
N GLY A 605 -31.09 12.16 7.70
CA GLY A 605 -31.59 12.16 9.08
C GLY A 605 -31.70 10.78 9.75
N LYS A 606 -31.36 9.68 9.07
CA LYS A 606 -31.40 8.34 9.68
C LYS A 606 -30.12 8.05 10.49
N TYR A 607 -30.28 7.49 11.69
CA TYR A 607 -29.16 7.07 12.55
C TYR A 607 -28.40 5.90 11.93
N LEU A 608 -27.07 5.93 12.09
CA LEU A 608 -26.16 4.92 11.58
C LEU A 608 -25.37 4.21 12.68
N ASP A 609 -24.93 4.95 13.69
CA ASP A 609 -24.00 4.44 14.70
C ASP A 609 -24.06 5.26 16.00
N LEU A 610 -23.97 4.57 17.14
CA LEU A 610 -23.80 5.12 18.48
C LEU A 610 -22.61 4.36 19.09
N GLY A 611 -21.42 4.94 19.01
CA GLY A 611 -20.15 4.32 19.39
C GLY A 611 -19.39 5.13 20.44
#